data_AF-R6HAC8-F1
#
_entry.id   AF-R6HAC8-F1
#
_cell.length_a   1.000
_cell.length_b   1.000
_cell.length_c   1.000
_cell.angle_alpha   90.00
_cell.angle_beta   90.00
_cell.angle_gamma   90.00
#
_symmetry.space_group_name_H-M   'P 1'
#
loop_
_entity.id
_entity.type
_entity.pdbx_description
1 polymer ?
#
loop_
_entity_poly.entity_id
_entity_poly.type
_entity_poly.pdbx_seq_one_letter_code
_entity_poly.pdbx_strand_id
1 'polypeptide(L)'
;MELYLIPLEDYNRSTGQTLALGPDQILVHQNRRQYGRDTLTLAGRTFQVAGELPEFLDNGFSTADIVTSLFIVTPDYDTLEALRASVNASYGDGGSIAVQGYYCFDTGAEKTTQIELYSAIRESVRSRGQEDMTLESRANEEWGFFSLFGGLFFLGIFLGFLFLLATVLIIYYKQITEGYEDQTRFRTLQQVGMSKAEVRRTIHSQILTVFFLPLLGAGLHTVFAFPMISKMLLLFSLTDQTLQILTTAVTFLLFGVIYTAVYLLTSRFYYRIVTPAHS
;
A
#
# COMPACT_ATOMS: atom_id res chain seq x y z
N MET A 1 -3.77 -11.04 -18.50
CA MET A 1 -3.32 -9.87 -19.26
C MET A 1 -4.58 -9.23 -19.77
N GLU A 2 -4.84 -8.00 -19.34
CA GLU A 2 -6.02 -7.28 -19.79
C GLU A 2 -5.69 -6.48 -21.06
N LEU A 3 -6.70 -6.28 -21.90
CA LEU A 3 -6.57 -5.59 -23.17
C LEU A 3 -7.49 -4.38 -23.16
N TYR A 4 -6.92 -3.20 -23.40
CA TYR A 4 -7.67 -1.96 -23.53
C TYR A 4 -7.50 -1.40 -24.92
N LEU A 5 -8.61 -1.01 -25.52
CA LEU A 5 -8.67 -0.48 -26.87
C LEU A 5 -9.30 0.91 -26.82
N ILE A 6 -8.68 1.88 -27.49
CA ILE A 6 -9.23 3.22 -27.67
C ILE A 6 -9.04 3.66 -29.12
N PRO A 7 -10.04 4.27 -29.78
CA PRO A 7 -9.84 4.87 -31.09
C PRO A 7 -8.87 6.06 -31.01
N LEU A 8 -8.08 6.27 -32.06
CA LEU A 8 -7.10 7.36 -32.15
C LEU A 8 -7.73 8.75 -31.94
N GLU A 9 -8.96 8.95 -32.42
CA GLU A 9 -9.69 10.20 -32.21
C GLU A 9 -9.94 10.47 -30.73
N ASP A 10 -10.40 9.46 -29.98
CA ASP A 10 -10.66 9.57 -28.55
C ASP A 10 -9.35 9.75 -27.78
N TYR A 11 -8.30 9.02 -28.14
CA TYR A 11 -6.98 9.18 -27.54
C TYR A 11 -6.44 10.60 -27.69
N ASN A 12 -6.45 11.14 -28.92
CA ASN A 12 -6.01 12.50 -29.20
C ASN A 12 -6.85 13.54 -28.44
N ARG A 13 -8.17 13.34 -28.38
CA ARG A 13 -9.10 14.21 -27.64
C ARG A 13 -8.84 14.18 -26.13
N SER A 14 -8.56 13.02 -25.55
CA SER A 14 -8.27 12.86 -24.12
C SER A 14 -6.89 13.36 -23.72
N THR A 15 -5.89 13.26 -24.60
CA THR A 15 -4.50 13.63 -24.30
C THR A 15 -4.09 15.02 -24.84
N GLY A 16 -4.91 15.64 -25.68
CA GLY A 16 -4.58 16.86 -26.40
C GLY A 16 -3.52 16.69 -27.49
N GLN A 17 -3.18 15.44 -27.84
CA GLN A 17 -2.18 15.13 -28.87
C GLN A 17 -2.79 15.16 -30.28
N THR A 18 -1.92 15.12 -31.29
CA THR A 18 -2.28 15.13 -32.72
C THR A 18 -1.57 14.00 -33.47
N LEU A 19 -1.70 12.78 -32.96
CA LEU A 19 -1.11 11.59 -33.55
C LEU A 19 -1.93 11.12 -34.77
N ALA A 20 -1.26 10.41 -35.69
CA ALA A 20 -1.84 9.84 -36.90
C ALA A 20 -1.42 8.37 -37.04
N LEU A 21 -2.34 7.51 -37.50
CA LEU A 21 -2.09 6.10 -37.78
C LEU A 21 -2.59 5.72 -39.18
N GLY A 22 -1.85 4.86 -39.87
CA GLY A 22 -2.32 4.17 -41.07
C GLY A 22 -3.32 3.05 -40.76
N PRO A 23 -3.99 2.48 -41.79
CA PRO A 23 -5.07 1.50 -41.61
C PRO A 23 -4.70 0.21 -40.85
N ASP A 24 -3.44 -0.24 -40.97
CA ASP A 24 -2.92 -1.44 -40.29
C ASP A 24 -1.91 -1.08 -39.18
N GLN A 25 -1.90 0.18 -38.73
CA GLN A 25 -0.99 0.66 -37.70
C GLN A 25 -1.72 0.85 -36.37
N ILE A 26 -1.04 0.51 -35.28
CA ILE A 26 -1.49 0.74 -33.92
C ILE A 26 -0.40 1.41 -33.09
N LEU A 27 -0.80 2.09 -32.01
CA LEU A 27 0.10 2.45 -30.93
C LEU A 27 -0.16 1.51 -29.76
N VAL A 28 0.88 1.20 -29.00
CA VAL A 28 0.78 0.29 -27.84
C VAL A 28 1.40 0.92 -26.61
N HIS A 29 0.85 0.58 -25.44
CA HIS A 29 1.46 0.85 -24.15
C HIS A 29 1.33 -0.38 -23.26
N GLN A 30 2.35 -0.67 -22.47
CA GLN A 30 2.31 -1.75 -21.49
C GLN A 30 2.82 -1.25 -20.14
N ASN A 31 1.95 -1.34 -19.12
CA ASN A 31 2.12 -0.65 -17.83
C ASN A 31 3.31 -1.13 -16.99
N ARG A 32 3.87 -2.32 -17.23
CA ARG A 32 4.91 -2.92 -16.39
C ARG A 32 6.22 -3.22 -17.09
N ARG A 33 6.22 -3.23 -18.42
CA ARG A 33 7.36 -3.58 -19.26
C ARG A 33 7.19 -2.91 -20.61
N GLN A 34 8.28 -2.73 -21.31
CA GLN A 34 8.19 -2.37 -22.71
C GLN A 34 7.63 -3.53 -23.53
N TYR A 35 6.79 -3.21 -24.50
CA TYR A 35 6.26 -4.16 -25.46
C TYR A 35 7.39 -4.66 -26.39
N GLY A 36 8.17 -3.74 -26.94
CA GLY A 36 9.44 -4.04 -27.62
C GLY A 36 9.34 -4.92 -28.88
N ARG A 37 8.19 -4.98 -29.56
CA ARG A 37 8.03 -5.68 -30.85
C ARG A 37 7.40 -4.75 -31.89
N ASP A 38 7.73 -5.00 -33.16
CA ASP A 38 7.27 -4.19 -34.30
C ASP A 38 5.86 -4.56 -34.80
N THR A 39 5.33 -5.70 -34.36
CA THR A 39 4.01 -6.20 -34.79
C THR A 39 3.25 -6.84 -33.64
N LEU A 40 1.92 -6.75 -33.70
CA LEU A 40 1.00 -7.40 -32.78
C LEU A 40 -0.09 -8.14 -33.55
N THR A 41 -0.28 -9.42 -33.24
CA THR A 41 -1.38 -10.21 -33.80
C THR A 41 -2.51 -10.36 -32.78
N LEU A 42 -3.70 -9.87 -33.12
CA LEU A 42 -4.92 -9.99 -32.34
C LEU A 42 -6.02 -10.63 -33.19
N ALA A 43 -6.64 -11.70 -32.67
CA ALA A 43 -7.75 -12.41 -33.31
C ALA A 43 -7.52 -12.73 -34.80
N GLY A 44 -6.28 -13.14 -35.14
CA GLY A 44 -5.89 -13.51 -36.50
C GLY A 44 -5.53 -12.34 -37.43
N ARG A 45 -5.65 -11.09 -36.99
CA ARG A 45 -5.16 -9.90 -37.70
C ARG A 45 -3.83 -9.43 -37.13
N THR A 46 -2.89 -9.08 -38.01
CA THR A 46 -1.56 -8.58 -37.61
C THR A 46 -1.46 -7.10 -37.92
N PHE A 47 -1.14 -6.30 -36.91
CA PHE A 47 -0.95 -4.86 -37.00
C PHE A 47 0.54 -4.53 -36.89
N GLN A 48 0.96 -3.46 -37.55
CA GLN A 48 2.27 -2.84 -37.34
C GLN A 48 2.20 -1.90 -36.13
N VAL A 49 3.17 -2.01 -35.24
CA VAL A 49 3.33 -1.10 -34.10
C VAL A 49 4.03 0.15 -34.62
N ALA A 50 3.27 1.22 -34.83
CA ALA A 50 3.80 2.51 -35.28
C ALA A 50 4.60 3.22 -34.18
N GLY A 51 4.34 2.89 -32.91
CA GLY A 51 5.06 3.45 -31.77
C GLY A 51 4.60 2.85 -30.44
N GLU A 52 5.51 2.87 -29.49
CA GLU A 52 5.23 2.54 -28.09
C GLU A 52 5.07 3.82 -27.29
N LEU A 53 3.90 4.01 -26.70
CA LEU A 53 3.56 5.17 -25.90
C LEU A 53 4.21 5.04 -24.51
N PRO A 54 4.85 6.09 -23.98
CA PRO A 54 5.45 6.05 -22.65
C PRO A 54 4.39 5.96 -21.55
N GLU A 55 3.21 6.53 -21.78
CA GLU A 55 2.03 6.51 -20.92
C GLU A 55 0.79 6.38 -21.80
N PHE A 56 -0.25 5.70 -21.31
CA PHE A 56 -1.50 5.55 -22.05
C PHE A 56 -2.44 6.73 -21.82
N LEU A 57 -3.13 6.76 -20.68
CA LEU A 57 -4.00 7.86 -20.26
C LEU A 57 -3.63 8.23 -18.82
N ASP A 58 -3.60 9.53 -18.52
CA ASP A 58 -3.46 10.02 -17.14
C ASP A 58 -4.81 9.89 -16.42
N ASN A 59 -5.18 8.65 -16.09
CA ASN A 59 -6.42 8.33 -15.41
C ASN A 59 -6.24 7.29 -14.29
N GLY A 60 -7.22 7.22 -13.37
CA GLY A 60 -7.16 6.34 -12.21
C GLY A 60 -7.04 4.87 -12.58
N PHE A 61 -7.64 4.51 -13.72
CA PHE A 61 -7.64 3.17 -14.28
C PHE A 61 -6.23 2.65 -14.65
N SER A 62 -5.46 3.42 -15.42
CA SER A 62 -4.08 3.06 -15.78
C SER A 62 -3.15 3.02 -14.56
N THR A 63 -3.47 3.79 -13.52
CA THR A 63 -2.67 3.91 -12.29
C THR A 63 -2.95 2.79 -11.30
N ALA A 64 -4.18 2.30 -11.23
CA ALA A 64 -4.61 1.32 -10.24
C ALA A 64 -4.36 -0.14 -10.65
N ASP A 65 -4.07 -0.40 -11.93
CA ASP A 65 -4.02 -1.76 -12.45
C ASP A 65 -2.79 -2.56 -11.96
N ILE A 66 -3.07 -3.65 -11.24
CA ILE A 66 -2.06 -4.53 -10.67
C ILE A 66 -1.65 -5.66 -11.63
N VAL A 67 -2.40 -5.87 -12.71
CA VAL A 67 -2.15 -6.89 -13.72
C VAL A 67 -1.33 -6.28 -14.87
N THR A 68 -0.53 -7.11 -15.54
CA THR A 68 0.10 -6.68 -16.80
C THR A 68 -0.99 -6.46 -17.83
N SER A 69 -1.10 -5.24 -18.33
CA SER A 69 -2.14 -4.83 -19.25
C SER A 69 -1.54 -4.20 -20.50
N LEU A 70 -2.17 -4.50 -21.64
CA LEU A 70 -1.78 -4.00 -22.94
C LEU A 70 -2.85 -3.00 -23.39
N PHE A 71 -2.44 -1.75 -23.55
CA PHE A 71 -3.29 -0.70 -24.04
C PHE A 71 -2.96 -0.42 -25.49
N ILE A 72 -3.98 -0.25 -26.33
CA ILE A 72 -3.85 -0.16 -27.77
C ILE A 72 -4.68 1.00 -28.27
N VAL A 73 -4.04 1.87 -29.05
CA VAL A 73 -4.74 2.89 -29.83
C VAL A 73 -4.97 2.33 -31.23
N THR A 74 -6.24 2.17 -31.60
CA THR A 74 -6.65 1.72 -32.95
C THR A 74 -6.77 2.93 -33.88
N PRO A 75 -6.59 2.76 -35.20
CA PRO A 75 -6.68 3.88 -36.15
C PRO A 75 -8.08 4.51 -36.17
N ASP A 76 -9.12 3.70 -35.98
CA ASP A 76 -10.52 4.13 -35.97
C ASP A 76 -11.39 3.21 -35.08
N TYR A 77 -12.66 3.61 -34.90
CA TYR A 77 -13.66 2.86 -34.15
C TYR A 77 -14.06 1.56 -34.84
N ASP A 78 -14.11 1.54 -36.18
CA ASP A 78 -14.48 0.34 -36.95
C ASP A 78 -13.48 -0.79 -36.73
N THR A 79 -12.19 -0.46 -36.62
CA THR A 79 -11.10 -1.40 -36.31
C THR A 79 -11.25 -1.96 -34.90
N LEU A 80 -11.56 -1.10 -33.92
CA LEU A 80 -11.84 -1.53 -32.54
C LEU A 80 -13.02 -2.49 -32.49
N GLU A 81 -14.12 -2.14 -33.16
CA GLU A 81 -15.34 -2.93 -33.19
C GLU A 81 -15.13 -4.27 -33.91
N ALA A 82 -14.39 -4.29 -35.01
CA ALA A 82 -13.99 -5.51 -35.70
C ALA A 82 -13.14 -6.43 -34.81
N LEU A 83 -12.20 -5.86 -34.05
CA LEU A 83 -11.41 -6.61 -33.07
C LEU A 83 -12.29 -7.19 -31.98
N ARG A 84 -13.16 -6.38 -31.36
CA ARG A 84 -14.12 -6.82 -30.36
C ARG A 84 -14.99 -7.97 -30.86
N ALA A 85 -15.57 -7.82 -32.05
CA ALA A 85 -16.42 -8.85 -32.66
C ALA A 85 -15.65 -10.14 -32.92
N SER A 86 -14.41 -10.05 -33.43
CA SER A 86 -13.57 -11.22 -33.72
C SER A 86 -13.15 -11.98 -32.46
N VAL A 87 -12.85 -11.26 -31.37
CA VAL A 87 -12.54 -11.89 -30.08
C VAL A 87 -13.80 -12.55 -29.51
N ASN A 88 -14.94 -11.85 -29.50
CA ASN A 88 -16.21 -12.41 -29.02
C ASN A 88 -16.65 -13.65 -29.81
N ALA A 89 -16.40 -13.68 -31.12
CA ALA A 89 -16.67 -14.87 -31.95
C ALA A 89 -15.74 -16.05 -31.62
N SER A 90 -14.56 -15.79 -31.07
CA SER A 90 -13.57 -16.82 -30.70
C SER A 90 -13.84 -17.43 -29.32
N TYR A 91 -14.52 -16.71 -28.43
CA TYR A 91 -14.92 -17.19 -27.11
C TYR A 91 -16.38 -17.70 -27.16
N GLY A 92 -16.57 -18.99 -27.42
CA GLY A 92 -17.88 -19.64 -27.32
C GLY A 92 -18.44 -19.54 -25.88
N ASP A 93 -19.44 -18.69 -25.69
CA ASP A 93 -20.33 -18.58 -24.52
C ASP A 93 -19.74 -18.22 -23.14
N GLY A 94 -18.43 -17.99 -22.99
CA GLY A 94 -17.79 -17.76 -21.68
C GLY A 94 -16.99 -16.48 -21.50
N GLY A 95 -16.67 -15.75 -22.58
CA GLY A 95 -15.89 -14.53 -22.52
C GLY A 95 -16.43 -13.47 -23.47
N SER A 96 -16.91 -12.35 -22.93
CA SER A 96 -17.31 -11.19 -23.71
C SER A 96 -16.32 -10.05 -23.46
N ILE A 97 -15.78 -9.47 -24.53
CA ILE A 97 -15.23 -8.11 -24.52
C ILE A 97 -16.41 -7.15 -24.59
N ALA A 98 -16.65 -6.46 -23.47
CA ALA A 98 -17.57 -5.33 -23.41
C ALA A 98 -16.85 -4.06 -23.87
N VAL A 99 -17.54 -3.21 -24.65
CA VAL A 99 -17.10 -1.82 -24.84
C VAL A 99 -17.59 -1.06 -23.62
N GLN A 100 -16.66 -0.59 -22.80
CA GLN A 100 -17.01 0.24 -21.67
C GLN A 100 -16.79 1.71 -22.02
N GLY A 101 -17.82 2.53 -21.87
CA GLY A 101 -17.64 3.98 -21.91
C GLY A 101 -16.86 4.41 -20.68
N TYR A 102 -15.83 5.23 -20.83
CA TYR A 102 -15.07 5.76 -19.69
C TYR A 102 -15.14 7.27 -19.71
N TYR A 103 -15.78 7.86 -18.70
CA TYR A 103 -15.95 9.29 -18.58
C TYR A 103 -15.30 9.79 -17.30
N CYS A 104 -14.25 10.58 -17.44
CA CYS A 104 -13.56 11.23 -16.33
C CYS A 104 -13.77 12.75 -16.41
N PHE A 105 -14.01 13.39 -15.28
CA PHE A 105 -14.13 14.84 -15.24
C PHE A 105 -13.55 15.47 -13.96
N ASP A 106 -12.97 16.65 -14.14
CA ASP A 106 -12.63 17.60 -13.07
C ASP A 106 -13.09 18.98 -13.53
N THR A 107 -14.18 19.48 -12.95
CA THR A 107 -14.81 20.74 -13.40
C THR A 107 -14.16 21.97 -12.76
N GLY A 108 -13.26 21.80 -11.79
CA GLY A 108 -12.76 22.88 -10.95
C GLY A 108 -13.80 23.52 -10.02
N ALA A 109 -15.04 23.01 -9.98
CA ALA A 109 -16.06 23.46 -9.05
C ALA A 109 -15.78 23.00 -7.61
N GLU A 110 -16.59 23.46 -6.65
CA GLU A 110 -16.49 22.99 -5.26
C GLU A 110 -16.68 21.46 -5.18
N LYS A 111 -15.94 20.79 -4.29
CA LYS A 111 -15.96 19.32 -4.14
C LYS A 111 -17.37 18.76 -3.94
N THR A 112 -18.19 19.41 -3.13
CA THR A 112 -19.59 19.03 -2.87
C THR A 112 -20.40 19.02 -4.16
N THR A 113 -20.34 20.11 -4.94
CA THR A 113 -20.98 20.21 -6.26
C THR A 113 -20.47 19.17 -7.24
N GLN A 114 -19.17 18.87 -7.25
CA GLN A 114 -18.61 17.83 -8.11
C GLN A 114 -19.13 16.43 -7.74
N ILE A 115 -19.29 16.13 -6.45
CA ILE A 115 -19.87 14.86 -5.95
C ILE A 115 -21.35 14.76 -6.30
N GLU A 116 -22.10 15.86 -6.19
CA GLU A 116 -23.51 15.93 -6.61
C GLU A 116 -23.66 15.70 -8.12
N LEU A 117 -22.82 16.34 -8.93
CA LEU A 117 -22.78 16.14 -10.38
C LEU A 117 -22.44 14.69 -10.73
N TYR A 118 -21.42 14.11 -10.08
CA TYR A 118 -21.07 12.69 -10.23
C TYR A 118 -22.28 11.79 -9.98
N SER A 119 -22.98 12.03 -8.86
CA SER A 119 -24.16 11.26 -8.48
C SER A 119 -25.30 11.40 -9.49
N ALA A 120 -25.53 12.62 -10.00
CA ALA A 120 -26.55 12.91 -11.00
C ALA A 120 -26.26 12.23 -12.35
N ILE A 121 -25.00 12.27 -12.82
CA ILE A 121 -24.59 11.59 -14.05
C ILE A 121 -24.75 10.08 -13.87
N ARG A 122 -24.26 9.53 -12.77
CA ARG A 122 -24.36 8.08 -12.48
C ARG A 122 -25.81 7.60 -12.45
N GLU A 123 -26.72 8.37 -11.86
CA GLU A 123 -28.15 8.05 -11.87
C GLU A 123 -28.77 8.17 -13.27
N SER A 124 -28.37 9.18 -14.05
CA SER A 124 -28.83 9.31 -15.44
C SER A 124 -28.41 8.12 -16.30
N VAL A 125 -27.16 7.66 -16.15
CA VAL A 125 -26.60 6.50 -16.84
C VAL A 125 -27.35 5.23 -16.48
N ARG A 126 -27.58 5.02 -15.17
CA ARG A 126 -28.36 3.88 -14.65
C ARG A 126 -29.79 3.87 -15.20
N SER A 127 -30.48 5.02 -15.15
CA SER A 127 -31.88 5.13 -15.62
C SER A 127 -32.05 4.92 -17.12
N ARG A 128 -30.99 5.14 -17.92
CA ARG A 128 -30.96 4.90 -19.37
C ARG A 128 -30.56 3.47 -19.75
N GLY A 129 -30.26 2.62 -18.77
CA GLY A 129 -29.78 1.25 -19.02
C GLY A 129 -28.38 1.20 -19.65
N GLN A 130 -27.58 2.26 -19.50
CA GLN A 130 -26.20 2.33 -20.00
C GLN A 130 -25.20 1.92 -18.91
N GLU A 131 -25.41 0.76 -18.29
CA GLU A 131 -24.59 0.30 -17.15
C GLU A 131 -23.12 0.03 -17.51
N ASP A 132 -22.82 -0.11 -18.80
CA ASP A 132 -21.47 -0.30 -19.34
C ASP A 132 -20.66 1.01 -19.39
N MET A 133 -20.93 1.98 -18.51
CA MET A 133 -20.14 3.22 -18.42
C MET A 133 -19.50 3.39 -17.05
N THR A 134 -18.18 3.49 -17.04
CA THR A 134 -17.38 3.88 -15.88
C THR A 134 -17.33 5.40 -15.80
N LEU A 135 -17.67 5.92 -14.63
CA LEU A 135 -17.60 7.35 -14.33
C LEU A 135 -16.55 7.57 -13.26
N GLU A 136 -15.66 8.55 -13.47
CA GLU A 136 -14.70 8.98 -12.46
C GLU A 136 -14.76 10.50 -12.29
N SER A 137 -14.61 10.94 -11.04
CA SER A 137 -14.43 12.34 -10.69
C SER A 137 -13.39 12.44 -9.60
N ARG A 138 -12.45 13.36 -9.74
CA ARG A 138 -11.39 13.58 -8.74
C ARG A 138 -11.96 13.77 -7.33
N ALA A 139 -13.04 14.53 -7.19
CA ALA A 139 -13.68 14.77 -5.89
C ALA A 139 -14.32 13.51 -5.30
N ASN A 140 -14.94 12.68 -6.14
CA ASN A 140 -15.52 11.40 -5.71
C ASN A 140 -14.43 10.38 -5.33
N GLU A 141 -13.38 10.26 -6.14
CA GLU A 141 -12.26 9.36 -5.88
C GLU A 141 -11.49 9.76 -4.62
N GLU A 142 -11.30 11.07 -4.38
CA GLU A 142 -10.70 11.55 -3.14
C GLU A 142 -11.55 11.17 -1.92
N TRP A 143 -12.87 11.34 -1.99
CA TRP A 143 -13.77 10.92 -0.91
C TRP A 143 -13.73 9.41 -0.68
N GLY A 144 -13.76 8.61 -1.74
CA GLY A 144 -13.64 7.15 -1.69
C GLY A 144 -12.32 6.71 -1.06
N PHE A 145 -11.22 7.35 -1.44
CA PHE A 145 -9.89 7.14 -0.86
C PHE A 145 -9.90 7.40 0.64
N PHE A 146 -10.35 8.57 1.10
CA PHE A 146 -10.38 8.86 2.55
C PHE A 146 -11.33 7.94 3.32
N SER A 147 -12.45 7.54 2.73
CA SER A 147 -13.39 6.59 3.34
C SER A 147 -12.74 5.22 3.57
N LEU A 148 -12.05 4.68 2.56
CA LEU A 148 -11.42 3.36 2.65
C LEU A 148 -10.15 3.39 3.53
N PHE A 149 -9.23 4.30 3.24
CA PHE A 149 -7.93 4.37 3.92
C PHE A 149 -8.02 4.98 5.31
N GLY A 150 -8.98 5.88 5.56
CA GLY A 150 -9.19 6.49 6.88
C GLY A 150 -9.55 5.47 7.95
N GLY A 151 -10.43 4.52 7.63
CA GLY A 151 -10.79 3.42 8.53
C GLY A 151 -9.59 2.51 8.86
N LEU A 152 -8.81 2.15 7.85
CA LEU A 152 -7.61 1.33 8.02
C LEU A 152 -6.53 2.06 8.85
N PHE A 153 -6.36 3.36 8.61
CA PHE A 153 -5.41 4.21 9.35
C PHE A 153 -5.80 4.33 10.83
N PHE A 154 -7.09 4.57 11.11
CA PHE A 154 -7.61 4.57 12.48
C PHE A 154 -7.37 3.24 13.17
N LEU A 155 -7.70 2.12 12.51
CA LEU A 155 -7.50 0.78 13.06
C LEU A 155 -6.02 0.51 13.36
N GLY A 156 -5.13 0.90 12.45
CA GLY A 156 -3.68 0.76 12.62
C GLY A 156 -3.15 1.54 13.82
N ILE A 157 -3.53 2.82 13.97
CA ILE A 157 -3.13 3.64 15.12
C ILE A 157 -3.72 3.09 16.42
N PHE A 158 -5.00 2.74 16.42
CA PHE A 158 -5.69 2.25 17.61
C PHE A 158 -5.07 0.93 18.11
N LEU A 159 -4.88 -0.05 17.23
CA LEU A 159 -4.25 -1.32 17.58
C LEU A 159 -2.77 -1.12 17.95
N GLY A 160 -2.04 -0.26 17.23
CA GLY A 160 -0.65 0.07 17.55
C GLY A 160 -0.51 0.67 18.95
N PHE A 161 -1.37 1.61 19.30
CA PHE A 161 -1.44 2.20 20.65
C PHE A 161 -1.82 1.16 21.71
N LEU A 162 -2.81 0.32 21.43
CA LEU A 162 -3.26 -0.74 22.34
C LEU A 162 -2.13 -1.73 22.66
N PHE A 163 -1.42 -2.20 21.63
CA PHE A 163 -0.29 -3.11 21.82
C PHE A 163 0.91 -2.44 22.49
N LEU A 164 1.14 -1.16 22.20
CA LEU A 164 2.15 -0.37 22.91
C LEU A 164 1.83 -0.29 24.41
N LEU A 165 0.59 0.06 24.77
CA LEU A 165 0.14 0.11 26.16
C LEU A 165 0.28 -1.25 26.85
N ALA A 166 -0.17 -2.33 26.19
CA ALA A 166 -0.01 -3.69 26.70
C ALA A 166 1.47 -4.03 26.94
N THR A 167 2.35 -3.69 26.01
CA THR A 167 3.81 -3.89 26.13
C THR A 167 4.37 -3.14 27.34
N VAL A 168 3.99 -1.87 27.52
CA VAL A 168 4.42 -1.06 28.67
C VAL A 168 3.97 -1.68 29.98
N LEU A 169 2.71 -2.11 30.08
CA LEU A 169 2.17 -2.75 31.27
C LEU A 169 2.91 -4.05 31.60
N ILE A 170 3.11 -4.92 30.60
CA ILE A 170 3.84 -6.19 30.79
C ILE A 170 5.26 -5.93 31.30
N ILE A 171 5.96 -4.98 30.69
CA ILE A 171 7.31 -4.59 31.10
C ILE A 171 7.33 -4.06 32.54
N TYR A 172 6.40 -3.16 32.87
CA TYR A 172 6.30 -2.56 34.20
C TYR A 172 6.07 -3.61 35.29
N TYR A 173 5.09 -4.49 35.09
CA TYR A 173 4.80 -5.56 36.06
C TYR A 173 5.99 -6.51 36.19
N LYS A 174 6.60 -6.89 35.08
CA LYS A 174 7.79 -7.74 35.09
C LYS A 174 8.93 -7.13 35.90
N GLN A 175 9.24 -5.85 35.68
CA GLN A 175 10.30 -5.14 36.41
C GLN A 175 10.02 -5.02 37.91
N ILE A 176 8.76 -4.81 38.30
CA ILE A 176 8.40 -4.78 39.71
C ILE A 176 8.59 -6.15 40.36
N THR A 177 8.05 -7.20 39.76
CA THR A 177 8.14 -8.55 40.32
C THR A 177 9.58 -9.03 40.40
N GLU A 178 10.36 -8.92 39.33
CA GLU A 178 11.78 -9.28 39.32
C GLU A 178 12.58 -8.43 40.32
N GLY A 179 12.27 -7.14 40.47
CA GLY A 179 12.94 -6.25 41.42
C GLY A 179 12.78 -6.69 42.88
N TYR A 180 11.59 -7.15 43.29
CA TYR A 180 11.36 -7.66 44.66
C TYR A 180 12.04 -9.01 44.90
N GLU A 181 12.01 -9.92 43.93
CA GLU A 181 12.67 -11.22 44.01
C GLU A 181 14.19 -11.07 44.11
N ASP A 182 14.76 -10.24 43.23
CA ASP A 182 16.20 -10.01 43.17
C ASP A 182 16.72 -9.26 44.40
N GLN A 183 15.94 -8.35 45.00
CA GLN A 183 16.32 -7.68 46.26
C GLN A 183 16.69 -8.71 47.35
N THR A 184 15.86 -9.74 47.52
CA THR A 184 16.09 -10.80 48.51
C THR A 184 17.35 -11.59 48.16
N ARG A 185 17.50 -11.95 46.88
CA ARG A 185 18.61 -12.78 46.39
C ARG A 185 19.95 -12.08 46.50
N PHE A 186 20.03 -10.80 46.12
CA PHE A 186 21.25 -10.00 46.21
C PHE A 186 21.66 -9.72 47.66
N ARG A 187 20.69 -9.57 48.58
CA ARG A 187 21.00 -9.46 50.01
C ARG A 187 21.72 -10.71 50.53
N THR A 188 21.26 -11.90 50.14
CA THR A 188 21.93 -13.16 50.49
C THR A 188 23.33 -13.24 49.88
N LEU A 189 23.49 -12.88 48.59
CA LEU A 189 24.79 -12.90 47.92
C LEU A 189 25.81 -11.94 48.55
N GLN A 190 25.37 -10.79 49.07
CA GLN A 190 26.24 -9.88 49.82
C GLN A 190 26.72 -10.48 51.14
N GLN A 191 25.89 -11.28 51.83
CA GLN A 191 26.27 -11.95 53.08
C GLN A 191 27.33 -13.05 52.87
N VAL A 192 27.39 -13.64 51.68
CA VAL A 192 28.42 -14.64 51.31
C VAL A 192 29.61 -14.06 50.54
N GLY A 193 29.73 -12.72 50.46
CA GLY A 193 30.96 -12.04 50.03
C GLY A 193 30.90 -11.26 48.71
N MET A 194 29.74 -11.17 48.04
CA MET A 194 29.61 -10.37 46.81
C MET A 194 29.64 -8.87 47.11
N SER A 195 30.47 -8.11 46.39
CA SER A 195 30.54 -6.66 46.53
C SER A 195 29.31 -5.97 45.91
N LYS A 196 28.98 -4.76 46.38
CA LYS A 196 27.90 -3.93 45.80
C LYS A 196 28.13 -3.61 44.32
N ALA A 197 29.40 -3.49 43.90
CA ALA A 197 29.76 -3.22 42.51
C ALA A 197 29.46 -4.42 41.60
N GLU A 198 29.76 -5.63 42.05
CA GLU A 198 29.42 -6.86 41.33
C GLU A 198 27.91 -7.03 41.22
N VAL A 199 27.16 -6.78 42.31
CA VAL A 199 25.68 -6.83 42.29
C VAL A 199 25.12 -5.89 41.23
N ARG A 200 25.56 -4.63 41.20
CA ARG A 200 25.08 -3.64 40.24
C ARG A 200 25.42 -4.01 38.80
N ARG A 201 26.61 -4.58 38.54
CA ARG A 201 27.03 -5.02 37.21
C ARG A 201 26.17 -6.18 36.70
N THR A 202 25.90 -7.17 37.57
CA THR A 202 25.06 -8.32 37.23
C THR A 202 23.64 -7.89 36.89
N ILE A 203 23.03 -7.04 37.74
CA ILE A 203 21.71 -6.44 37.50
C ILE A 203 21.67 -5.74 36.15
N HIS A 204 22.64 -4.86 35.88
CA HIS A 204 22.64 -4.09 34.65
C HIS A 204 22.68 -4.96 33.40
N SER A 205 23.54 -5.98 33.38
CA SER A 205 23.66 -6.91 32.25
C SER A 205 22.40 -7.75 32.03
N GLN A 206 21.77 -8.22 33.11
CA GLN A 206 20.56 -9.03 33.04
C GLN A 206 19.39 -8.22 32.48
N ILE A 207 19.13 -7.03 33.05
CA ILE A 207 18.02 -6.19 32.60
C ILE A 207 18.23 -5.76 31.14
N LEU A 208 19.45 -5.37 30.76
CA LEU A 208 19.74 -4.97 29.38
C LEU A 208 19.42 -6.11 28.39
N THR A 209 19.90 -7.32 28.67
CA THR A 209 19.69 -8.48 27.78
C THR A 209 18.20 -8.83 27.66
N VAL A 210 17.48 -8.87 28.78
CA VAL A 210 16.06 -9.24 28.82
C VAL A 210 15.17 -8.23 28.09
N PHE A 211 15.57 -6.95 28.02
CA PHE A 211 14.84 -5.92 27.29
C PHE A 211 15.19 -5.82 25.81
N PHE A 212 16.48 -5.84 25.48
CA PHE A 212 16.89 -5.61 24.09
C PHE A 212 16.70 -6.86 23.22
N LEU A 213 16.71 -8.06 23.80
CA LEU A 213 16.48 -9.29 23.05
C LEU A 213 15.09 -9.35 22.38
N PRO A 214 13.97 -9.02 23.06
CA PRO A 214 12.67 -8.85 22.41
C PRO A 214 12.65 -7.82 21.28
N LEU A 215 13.33 -6.67 21.46
CA LEU A 215 13.38 -5.63 20.42
C LEU A 215 14.13 -6.10 19.17
N LEU A 216 15.24 -6.81 19.34
CA LEU A 216 15.96 -7.45 18.23
C LEU A 216 15.10 -8.50 17.53
N GLY A 217 14.40 -9.33 18.31
CA GLY A 217 13.46 -10.32 17.79
C GLY A 217 12.33 -9.68 16.97
N ALA A 218 11.77 -8.57 17.45
CA ALA A 218 10.77 -7.79 16.72
C ALA A 218 11.33 -7.25 15.40
N GLY A 219 12.57 -6.71 15.41
CA GLY A 219 13.23 -6.24 14.19
C GLY A 219 13.44 -7.35 13.17
N LEU A 220 13.93 -8.51 13.60
CA LEU A 220 14.09 -9.68 12.73
C LEU A 220 12.74 -10.16 12.18
N HIS A 221 11.71 -10.20 13.01
CA HIS A 221 10.34 -10.55 12.60
C HIS A 221 9.80 -9.57 11.56
N THR A 222 9.99 -8.26 11.75
CA THR A 222 9.60 -7.22 10.79
C THR A 222 10.31 -7.39 9.45
N VAL A 223 11.63 -7.68 9.46
CA VAL A 223 12.39 -7.94 8.22
C VAL A 223 11.83 -9.16 7.49
N PHE A 224 11.52 -10.25 8.20
CA PHE A 224 10.93 -11.44 7.60
C PHE A 224 9.50 -11.21 7.07
N ALA A 225 8.71 -10.40 7.76
CA ALA A 225 7.35 -10.07 7.36
C ALA A 225 7.30 -9.07 6.19
N PHE A 226 8.34 -8.25 6.00
CA PHE A 226 8.35 -7.15 5.02
C PHE A 226 7.94 -7.57 3.59
N PRO A 227 8.43 -8.68 3.01
CA PRO A 227 8.01 -9.11 1.67
C PRO A 227 6.52 -9.41 1.57
N MET A 228 5.91 -9.94 2.63
CA MET A 228 4.46 -10.17 2.68
C MET A 228 3.70 -8.85 2.77
N ILE A 229 4.16 -7.92 3.62
CA ILE A 229 3.59 -6.58 3.75
C ILE A 229 3.63 -5.85 2.41
N SER A 230 4.77 -5.83 1.71
CA SER A 230 4.90 -5.20 0.38
C SER A 230 3.93 -5.78 -0.64
N LYS A 231 3.68 -7.10 -0.61
CA LYS A 231 2.68 -7.74 -1.49
C LYS A 231 1.25 -7.35 -1.12
N MET A 232 0.94 -7.21 0.17
CA MET A 232 -0.37 -6.73 0.61
C MET A 232 -0.58 -5.27 0.19
N LEU A 233 0.45 -4.42 0.31
CA LEU A 233 0.40 -3.01 -0.09
C LEU A 233 0.23 -2.83 -1.61
N LEU A 234 0.74 -3.78 -2.42
CA LEU A 234 0.50 -3.80 -3.86
C LEU A 234 -1.00 -3.92 -4.19
N LEU A 235 -1.79 -4.61 -3.38
CA LEU A 235 -3.26 -4.71 -3.57
C LEU A 235 -3.98 -3.38 -3.35
N PHE A 236 -3.33 -2.43 -2.68
CA PHE A 236 -3.83 -1.07 -2.47
C PHE A 236 -3.15 -0.07 -3.42
N SER A 237 -2.48 -0.54 -4.46
CA SER A 237 -1.70 0.27 -5.43
C SER A 237 -0.60 1.13 -4.79
N LEU A 238 -0.15 0.76 -3.59
CA LEU A 238 0.98 1.38 -2.92
C LEU A 238 2.26 0.67 -3.35
N THR A 239 2.82 1.05 -4.50
CA THR A 239 3.92 0.34 -5.16
C THR A 239 5.32 0.90 -4.90
N ASP A 240 5.41 2.10 -4.32
CA ASP A 240 6.71 2.75 -4.01
C ASP A 240 7.43 2.00 -2.88
N GLN A 241 8.36 1.12 -3.27
CA GLN A 241 9.15 0.33 -2.34
C GLN A 241 10.05 1.20 -1.45
N THR A 242 10.55 2.34 -1.96
CA THR A 242 11.41 3.24 -1.17
C THR A 242 10.61 3.84 -0.03
N LEU A 243 9.39 4.31 -0.33
CA LEU A 243 8.48 4.86 0.68
C LEU A 243 8.08 3.79 1.70
N GLN A 244 7.80 2.56 1.26
CA GLN A 244 7.48 1.44 2.15
C GLN A 244 8.63 1.13 3.13
N ILE A 245 9.87 1.03 2.63
CA ILE A 245 11.06 0.76 3.45
C ILE A 245 11.27 1.90 4.44
N LEU A 246 11.24 3.15 3.96
CA LEU A 246 11.44 4.33 4.80
C LEU A 246 10.41 4.40 5.92
N THR A 247 9.13 4.22 5.59
CA THR A 247 8.03 4.27 6.57
C THR A 247 8.17 3.16 7.61
N THR A 248 8.56 1.95 7.19
CA THR A 248 8.80 0.82 8.09
C THR A 248 9.97 1.11 9.03
N ALA A 249 11.08 1.64 8.51
CA ALA A 249 12.26 1.99 9.28
C ALA A 249 11.98 3.10 10.30
N VAL A 250 11.28 4.16 9.89
CA VAL A 250 10.87 5.26 10.78
C VAL A 250 9.94 4.75 11.87
N THR A 251 8.96 3.91 11.52
CA THR A 251 8.01 3.34 12.50
C THR A 251 8.75 2.46 13.52
N PHE A 252 9.67 1.61 13.06
CA PHE A 252 10.47 0.76 13.95
C PHE A 252 11.40 1.59 14.84
N LEU A 253 12.00 2.66 14.32
CA LEU A 253 12.83 3.59 15.09
C LEU A 253 12.00 4.30 16.18
N LEU A 254 10.83 4.83 15.84
CA LEU A 254 9.92 5.45 16.79
C LEU A 254 9.49 4.47 17.88
N PHE A 255 9.12 3.25 17.50
CA PHE A 255 8.83 2.18 18.44
C PHE A 255 10.02 1.89 19.37
N GLY A 256 11.23 1.78 18.83
CA GLY A 256 12.46 1.56 19.59
C GLY A 256 12.78 2.70 20.57
N VAL A 257 12.55 3.96 20.18
CA VAL A 257 12.70 5.14 21.05
C VAL A 257 11.72 5.06 22.22
N ILE A 258 10.44 4.79 21.94
CA ILE A 258 9.41 4.67 22.99
C ILE A 258 9.73 3.49 23.91
N TYR A 259 10.09 2.34 23.35
CA TYR A 259 10.47 1.13 24.09
C TYR A 259 11.66 1.40 25.02
N THR A 260 12.67 2.11 24.52
CA THR A 260 13.85 2.50 25.32
C THR A 260 13.47 3.50 26.42
N ALA A 261 12.59 4.46 26.15
CA ALA A 261 12.12 5.39 27.16
C ALA A 261 11.37 4.66 28.30
N VAL A 262 10.55 3.66 27.97
CA VAL A 262 9.84 2.82 28.93
C VAL A 262 10.84 1.98 29.75
N TYR A 263 11.86 1.41 29.12
CA TYR A 263 12.96 0.74 29.80
C TYR A 263 13.66 1.66 30.82
N LEU A 264 14.01 2.88 30.42
CA LEU A 264 14.67 3.85 31.31
C LEU A 264 13.78 4.24 32.49
N LEU A 265 12.48 4.39 32.27
CA LEU A 265 11.52 4.71 33.32
C LEU A 265 11.36 3.54 34.30
N THR A 266 11.15 2.33 33.80
CA THR A 266 10.88 1.14 34.61
C THR A 266 12.13 0.63 35.34
N SER A 267 13.31 0.69 34.71
CA SER A 267 14.58 0.34 35.37
C SER A 267 14.88 1.24 36.57
N ARG A 268 14.53 2.53 36.55
CA ARG A 268 14.65 3.43 37.72
C ARG A 268 13.82 2.91 38.90
N PHE A 269 12.61 2.41 38.65
CA PHE A 269 11.79 1.78 39.69
C PHE A 269 12.44 0.49 40.21
N TYR A 270 12.93 -0.38 39.31
CA TYR A 270 13.65 -1.60 39.69
C TYR A 270 14.85 -1.28 40.60
N TYR A 271 15.73 -0.34 40.21
CA TYR A 271 16.90 0.03 41.02
C TYR A 271 16.52 0.60 42.39
N ARG A 272 15.42 1.35 42.46
CA ARG A 272 14.91 1.89 43.74
C ARG A 272 14.42 0.78 44.68
N ILE A 273 13.85 -0.30 44.15
CA ILE A 273 13.41 -1.45 44.93
C ILE A 273 14.62 -2.24 45.43
N VAL A 274 15.58 -2.57 44.56
CA VAL A 274 16.72 -3.43 44.90
C VAL A 274 17.76 -2.75 45.80
N THR A 275 17.91 -1.43 45.69
CA THR A 275 18.83 -0.63 46.53
C THR A 275 18.02 0.29 47.44
N PRO A 276 17.48 -0.21 48.57
CA PRO A 276 16.81 0.66 49.53
C PRO A 276 17.86 1.64 50.12
N ALA A 277 17.52 2.92 50.18
CA ALA A 277 18.34 3.92 50.84
C ALA A 277 18.47 3.53 52.33
N HIS A 278 19.67 3.19 52.76
CA HIS A 278 20.00 3.18 54.18
C HIS A 278 20.19 4.63 54.62
N SER A 279 19.15 5.18 55.26
CA SER A 279 19.30 6.20 56.31
C SER A 279 19.86 5.56 57.57
#